data_AF-Q9XHS5-F1
#
_entry.id   AF-Q9XHS5-F1
#
_cell.length_a   1.000
_cell.length_b   1.000
_cell.length_c   1.000
_cell.angle_alpha   90.00
_cell.angle_beta   90.00
_cell.angle_gamma   90.00
#
_symmetry.space_group_name_H-M   'P 1'
#
loop_
_entity.id
_entity.type
_entity.pdbx_description
1 polymer ?
#
loop_
_entity_poly.entity_id
_entity_poly.type
_entity_poly.pdbx_seq_one_letter_code
_entity_poly.pdbx_strand_id
1 'polypeptide(L)'
;GAPPPFNLADIRAAIPKHCWVKNPWRSMSYVVRDVAIVFGLAAVAAYFNSWLLWPLYWFAQGTMFWALFVLGHDCGHGSFSNDPKLNSVAGHLLHSSILVPYHG
;
A
#
# COMPACT_ATOMS: atom_id res chain seq x y z
N GLY A 1 -10.77 -33.57 5.98
CA GLY A 1 -11.93 -32.96 6.67
C GLY A 1 -13.04 -32.76 5.65
N ALA A 2 -14.30 -32.83 6.07
CA ALA A 2 -15.42 -32.50 5.19
C ALA A 2 -15.35 -31.02 4.75
N PRO A 3 -15.81 -30.67 3.53
CA PRO A 3 -15.88 -29.28 3.10
C PRO A 3 -16.86 -28.48 3.98
N PRO A 4 -16.68 -27.16 4.11
CA PRO A 4 -17.61 -26.31 4.84
C PRO A 4 -19.01 -26.33 4.21
N PRO A 5 -20.08 -26.13 5.00
CA PRO A 5 -21.46 -26.18 4.53
C PRO A 5 -21.92 -24.91 3.79
N PHE A 6 -20.99 -24.14 3.20
CA PHE A 6 -21.25 -22.90 2.46
C PHE A 6 -20.26 -22.75 1.30
N ASN A 7 -20.63 -21.97 0.30
CA ASN A 7 -19.81 -21.68 -0.87
C ASN A 7 -19.28 -20.24 -0.87
N LEU A 8 -18.46 -19.88 -1.86
CA LEU A 8 -17.89 -18.53 -1.98
C LEU A 8 -18.94 -17.43 -2.23
N ALA A 9 -20.06 -17.75 -2.85
CA ALA A 9 -21.15 -16.79 -3.06
C ALA A 9 -21.83 -16.44 -1.74
N ASP A 10 -22.01 -17.42 -0.84
CA ASP A 10 -22.56 -17.19 0.50
C ASP A 10 -21.66 -16.24 1.30
N ILE A 11 -20.34 -16.42 1.24
CA ILE A 11 -19.37 -15.52 1.87
C ILE A 11 -19.48 -14.11 1.29
N ARG A 12 -19.49 -13.97 -0.05
CA ARG A 12 -19.59 -12.65 -0.70
C ARG A 12 -20.89 -11.94 -0.38
N ALA A 13 -22.01 -12.67 -0.29
CA ALA A 13 -23.31 -12.14 0.06
C ALA A 13 -23.40 -11.64 1.51
N ALA A 14 -22.62 -12.25 2.42
CA ALA A 14 -22.51 -11.81 3.81
C ALA A 14 -21.71 -10.49 3.98
N ILE A 15 -20.86 -10.13 3.02
CA ILE A 15 -20.06 -8.89 3.08
C ILE A 15 -20.97 -7.68 2.78
N PRO A 16 -21.03 -6.66 3.65
CA PRO A 16 -21.85 -5.47 3.44
C PRO A 16 -21.56 -4.77 2.10
N LYS A 17 -22.60 -4.28 1.43
CA LYS A 17 -22.48 -3.65 0.09
C LYS A 17 -21.45 -2.51 0.05
N HIS A 18 -21.34 -1.74 1.12
CA HIS A 18 -20.41 -0.61 1.20
C HIS A 18 -18.93 -1.03 1.24
N CYS A 19 -18.60 -2.26 1.66
CA CYS A 19 -17.24 -2.78 1.64
C CYS A 19 -16.71 -3.03 0.22
N TRP A 20 -17.61 -3.16 -0.77
CA TRP A 20 -17.24 -3.32 -2.18
C TRP A 20 -16.98 -1.99 -2.88
N VAL A 21 -17.29 -0.86 -2.23
CA VAL A 21 -17.10 0.48 -2.78
C VAL A 21 -15.68 0.95 -2.53
N LYS A 22 -14.85 0.92 -3.58
CA LYS A 22 -13.49 1.49 -3.55
C LYS A 22 -13.57 3.01 -3.62
N ASN A 23 -12.76 3.69 -2.82
CA ASN A 23 -12.67 5.15 -2.81
C ASN A 23 -11.26 5.60 -3.24
N PRO A 24 -11.07 6.00 -4.52
CA PRO A 24 -9.76 6.38 -5.03
C PRO A 24 -9.12 7.57 -4.30
N TRP A 25 -9.93 8.52 -3.79
CA TRP A 25 -9.43 9.65 -3.02
C TRP A 25 -8.82 9.22 -1.70
N ARG A 26 -9.47 8.26 -1.02
CA ARG A 26 -8.94 7.66 0.19
C ARG A 26 -7.64 6.90 -0.11
N SER A 27 -7.64 6.08 -1.16
CA SER A 27 -6.44 5.33 -1.57
C SER A 27 -5.26 6.27 -1.90
N MET A 28 -5.50 7.34 -2.66
CA MET A 28 -4.48 8.35 -2.96
C MET A 28 -4.04 9.15 -1.74
N SER A 29 -4.93 9.39 -0.76
CA SER A 29 -4.53 10.04 0.48
C SER A 29 -3.50 9.22 1.26
N TYR A 30 -3.58 7.89 1.22
CA TYR A 30 -2.58 7.01 1.81
C TYR A 30 -1.25 7.08 1.06
N VAL A 31 -1.27 7.15 -0.27
CA VAL A 31 -0.05 7.37 -1.08
C VAL A 31 0.65 8.66 -0.67
N VAL A 32 -0.08 9.79 -0.63
CA VAL A 32 0.50 11.09 -0.26
C VAL A 32 1.04 11.08 1.17
N ARG A 33 0.27 10.53 2.12
CA ARG A 33 0.69 10.38 3.52
C ARG A 33 1.99 9.58 3.62
N ASP A 34 2.05 8.41 2.99
CA ASP A 34 3.17 7.50 3.15
C ASP A 34 4.43 8.04 2.49
N VAL A 35 4.30 8.67 1.32
CA VAL A 35 5.38 9.40 0.65
C VAL A 35 5.88 10.57 1.52
N ALA A 36 4.98 11.35 2.11
CA ALA A 36 5.36 12.45 3.00
C ALA A 36 6.11 11.95 4.24
N ILE A 37 5.69 10.83 4.83
CA ILE A 37 6.38 10.20 5.97
C ILE A 37 7.76 9.70 5.52
N VAL A 38 7.87 9.03 4.38
CA VAL A 38 9.14 8.56 3.80
C VAL A 38 10.14 9.70 3.66
N PHE A 39 9.73 10.82 3.07
CA PHE A 39 10.62 11.98 2.92
C PHE A 39 10.89 12.67 4.26
N GLY A 40 9.91 12.75 5.14
CA GLY A 40 10.05 13.32 6.48
C GLY A 40 11.06 12.55 7.33
N LEU A 41 10.98 11.22 7.37
CA LEU A 41 11.94 10.36 8.07
C LEU A 41 13.36 10.55 7.51
N ALA A 42 13.50 10.55 6.18
CA ALA A 42 14.80 10.76 5.53
C ALA A 42 15.38 12.15 5.86
N ALA A 43 14.56 13.21 5.82
CA ALA A 43 14.97 14.56 6.16
C ALA A 43 15.41 14.68 7.62
N VAL A 44 14.65 14.10 8.56
CA VAL A 44 15.00 14.09 9.99
C VAL A 44 16.31 13.35 10.22
N ALA A 45 16.46 12.15 9.66
CA ALA A 45 17.69 11.37 9.80
C ALA A 45 18.91 12.10 9.22
N ALA A 46 18.77 12.72 8.04
CA ALA A 46 19.83 13.49 7.40
C ALA A 46 20.19 14.77 8.16
N TYR A 47 19.20 15.49 8.69
CA TYR A 47 19.42 16.74 9.42
C TYR A 47 20.18 16.53 10.73
N PHE A 48 19.79 15.53 11.51
CA PHE A 48 20.43 15.25 12.81
C PHE A 48 21.70 14.40 12.68
N ASN A 49 21.80 13.58 11.64
CA ASN A 49 22.95 12.73 11.29
C ASN A 49 23.69 12.13 12.51
N SER A 50 22.94 11.47 13.38
CA SER A 50 23.46 10.88 14.61
C SER A 50 23.50 9.36 14.51
N TRP A 51 24.58 8.74 15.00
CA TRP A 51 24.74 7.28 15.02
C TRP A 51 23.57 6.54 15.68
N LEU A 52 22.96 7.13 16.71
CA LEU A 52 21.81 6.54 17.40
C LEU A 52 20.50 6.61 16.58
N LEU A 53 20.38 7.59 15.70
CA LEU A 53 19.17 7.75 14.88
C LEU A 53 19.17 6.81 13.67
N TRP A 54 20.33 6.42 13.16
CA TRP A 54 20.43 5.56 11.98
C TRP A 54 19.71 4.20 12.14
N PRO A 55 19.91 3.43 13.23
CA PRO A 55 19.16 2.18 13.43
C PRO A 55 17.65 2.38 13.55
N LEU A 56 17.20 3.44 14.22
CA LEU A 56 15.78 3.77 14.34
C LEU A 56 15.19 4.17 12.98
N TYR A 57 15.93 4.96 12.20
CA TYR A 57 15.58 5.35 10.86
C TYR A 57 15.48 4.14 9.94
N TRP A 58 16.46 3.23 9.92
CA TRP A 58 16.40 2.05 9.05
C TRP A 58 15.16 1.19 9.32
N PHE A 59 14.85 0.98 10.61
CA PHE A 59 13.66 0.24 11.00
C PHE A 59 12.39 0.95 10.52
N ALA A 60 12.21 2.23 10.88
CA ALA A 60 11.01 2.99 10.52
C ALA A 60 10.86 3.19 9.00
N GLN A 61 11.95 3.53 8.31
CA GLN A 61 11.99 3.73 6.87
C GLN A 61 11.70 2.43 6.12
N GLY A 62 12.30 1.32 6.56
CA GLY A 62 12.02 -0.01 5.99
C GLY A 62 10.54 -0.39 6.14
N THR A 63 9.95 -0.14 7.30
CA THR A 63 8.50 -0.34 7.51
C THR A 63 7.66 0.53 6.57
N MET A 64 8.05 1.78 6.35
CA MET A 64 7.32 2.67 5.44
C MET A 64 7.46 2.28 3.97
N PHE A 65 8.60 1.72 3.55
CA PHE A 65 8.71 1.14 2.20
C PHE A 65 7.84 -0.10 2.02
N TRP A 66 7.62 -0.89 3.08
CA TRP A 66 6.62 -1.96 3.05
C TRP A 66 5.19 -1.41 2.91
N ALA A 67 4.87 -0.25 3.48
CA ALA A 67 3.59 0.41 3.25
C ALA A 67 3.39 0.81 1.77
N LEU A 68 4.44 1.34 1.12
CA LEU A 68 4.41 1.62 -0.33
C LEU A 68 4.22 0.35 -1.17
N PHE A 69 4.86 -0.76 -0.76
CA PHE A 69 4.64 -2.07 -1.37
C PHE A 69 3.17 -2.51 -1.26
N VAL A 70 2.54 -2.38 -0.09
CA VAL A 70 1.13 -2.75 0.09
C VAL A 70 0.21 -1.94 -0.84
N LEU A 71 0.43 -0.63 -0.95
CA LEU A 71 -0.38 0.22 -1.84
C LEU A 71 -0.20 -0.15 -3.31
N GLY A 72 1.03 -0.47 -3.75
CA GLY A 72 1.26 -0.94 -5.12
C GLY A 72 0.71 -2.35 -5.37
N HIS A 73 0.79 -3.24 -4.39
CA HIS A 73 0.17 -4.56 -4.42
C HIS A 73 -1.36 -4.46 -4.57
N ASP A 74 -1.99 -3.55 -3.83
CA ASP A 74 -3.43 -3.28 -3.94
C ASP A 74 -3.81 -2.73 -5.32
N CYS A 75 -2.91 -1.99 -5.97
CA CYS A 75 -3.09 -1.61 -7.38
C CYS A 75 -3.10 -2.85 -8.28
N GLY A 76 -2.15 -3.77 -8.10
CA GLY A 76 -2.04 -5.01 -8.90
C GLY A 76 -3.21 -5.97 -8.71
N HIS A 77 -3.84 -5.99 -7.54
CA HIS A 77 -5.08 -6.72 -7.29
C HIS A 77 -6.35 -5.95 -7.69
N GLY A 78 -6.20 -4.69 -8.12
CA GLY A 78 -7.32 -3.82 -8.45
C GLY A 78 -8.19 -3.43 -7.25
N SER A 79 -7.73 -3.64 -6.01
CA SER A 79 -8.44 -3.21 -4.80
C SER A 79 -8.25 -1.70 -4.52
N PHE A 80 -7.21 -1.08 -5.09
CA PHE A 80 -6.91 0.34 -4.92
C PHE A 80 -7.98 1.27 -5.50
N SER A 81 -8.43 0.99 -6.73
CA SER A 81 -9.49 1.76 -7.41
C SER A 81 -10.26 0.89 -8.42
N ASN A 82 -11.39 1.40 -8.91
CA ASN A 82 -12.13 0.79 -10.02
C ASN A 82 -11.60 1.17 -11.42
N ASP A 83 -10.60 2.06 -11.50
CA ASP A 83 -9.97 2.44 -12.76
C ASP A 83 -8.66 1.66 -12.96
N PRO A 84 -8.60 0.73 -13.94
CA PRO A 84 -7.39 -0.03 -14.20
C PRO A 84 -6.19 0.84 -14.57
N LYS A 85 -6.39 1.97 -15.28
CA LYS A 85 -5.29 2.86 -15.66
C LYS A 85 -4.69 3.55 -14.45
N LEU A 86 -5.54 4.03 -13.55
CA LEU A 86 -5.09 4.61 -12.28
C LEU A 86 -4.28 3.60 -11.48
N ASN A 87 -4.77 2.36 -11.39
CA ASN A 87 -4.05 1.28 -10.71
C ASN A 87 -2.69 1.01 -11.38
N SER A 88 -2.62 0.89 -12.71
CA SER A 88 -1.35 0.67 -13.39
C SER A 88 -0.36 1.80 -13.16
N VAL A 89 -0.78 3.07 -13.28
CA VAL A 89 0.10 4.23 -13.08
C VAL A 89 0.58 4.31 -11.62
N ALA A 90 -0.33 4.28 -10.66
CA ALA A 90 0.03 4.35 -9.24
C ALA A 90 0.89 3.14 -8.82
N GLY A 91 0.51 1.94 -9.25
CA GLY A 91 1.24 0.71 -8.97
C GLY A 91 2.66 0.70 -9.52
N HIS A 92 2.86 1.13 -10.77
CA HIS A 92 4.20 1.28 -11.34
C HIS A 92 5.03 2.30 -10.55
N LEU A 93 4.48 3.49 -10.25
CA LEU A 93 5.22 4.51 -9.51
C LEU A 93 5.63 4.00 -8.11
N LEU A 94 4.70 3.38 -7.38
CA LEU A 94 4.92 2.88 -6.03
C LEU A 94 5.95 1.74 -6.02
N HIS A 95 5.74 0.68 -6.81
CA HIS A 95 6.65 -0.47 -6.83
C HIS A 95 8.03 -0.14 -7.40
N SER A 96 8.11 0.63 -8.50
CA SER A 96 9.41 0.99 -9.09
C SER A 96 10.24 1.86 -8.16
N SER A 97 9.63 2.72 -7.35
CA SER A 97 10.35 3.54 -6.36
C SER A 97 11.09 2.73 -5.30
N ILE A 98 10.67 1.49 -5.06
CA ILE A 98 11.28 0.55 -4.10
C ILE A 98 11.90 -0.67 -4.79
N LEU A 99 12.15 -0.60 -6.11
CA LEU A 99 12.77 -1.64 -6.94
C LEU A 99 12.01 -2.98 -6.96
N VAL A 100 10.69 -2.91 -6.76
CA VAL A 100 9.79 -4.06 -6.90
C VAL A 100 9.19 -4.02 -8.31
N PRO A 101 9.08 -5.16 -9.04
CA PRO A 101 8.37 -5.20 -10.30
C PRO A 101 6.85 -5.03 -10.09
N TYR A 102 6.19 -4.33 -11.00
CA TYR A 102 4.73 -4.23 -11.01
C TYR A 102 4.15 -5.06 -12.16
N HIS A 103 3.20 -5.91 -11.83
CA HIS A 103 2.35 -6.65 -12.76
C HIS A 103 0.91 -6.45 -12.29
N GLY A 104 0.06 -5.88 -13.14
CA GLY A 104 -1.34 -5.60 -12.84
C GLY A 104 -2.24 -5.86 -14.04
#